data_AF-A0A967N2B7-F1
#
_entry.id   AF-A0A967N2B7-F1
#
_cell.length_a   1.000
_cell.length_b   1.000
_cell.length_c   1.000
_cell.angle_alpha   90.00
_cell.angle_beta   90.00
_cell.angle_gamma   90.00
#
_symmetry.space_group_name_H-M   'P 1'
#
loop_
_entity.id
_entity.type
_entity.pdbx_description
1 polymer ?
#
loop_
_entity_poly.entity_id
_entity_poly.type
_entity_poly.pdbx_seq_one_letter_code
_entity_poly.pdbx_strand_id
1 'polypeptide(L)' 'IRMPDLKGKSAREAFTILNNLGLKCSLIGSGSVIRTIPEHGQAVLLGDYVELITRDSKKEDSN' A
#
# COMPACT_ATOMS: atom_id res chain seq x y z
N ILE A 1 -12.84 3.21 -10.06
CA ILE A 1 -11.41 3.52 -10.29
C ILE A 1 -10.66 2.19 -10.28
N ARG A 2 -9.57 2.03 -11.03
CA ARG A 2 -8.78 0.79 -10.95
C ARG A 2 -7.62 0.98 -9.99
N MET A 3 -7.37 -0.04 -9.18
CA MET A 3 -6.31 -0.01 -8.19
C MET A 3 -4.94 -0.01 -8.90
N PRO A 4 -4.09 1.02 -8.71
CA PRO A 4 -2.79 1.07 -9.35
C PRO A 4 -1.86 0.01 -8.77
N ASP A 5 -0.86 -0.43 -9.53
CA ASP A 5 0.18 -1.29 -8.99
C ASP A 5 1.12 -0.47 -8.09
N LEU A 6 1.08 -0.78 -6.80
CA LEU A 6 1.87 -0.14 -5.75
C LEU A 6 2.96 -1.07 -5.21
N LYS A 7 3.06 -2.29 -5.74
CA LYS A 7 4.02 -3.29 -5.31
C LYS A 7 5.44 -2.83 -5.62
N GLY A 8 6.34 -2.96 -4.65
CA GLY A 8 7.72 -2.49 -4.76
C GLY A 8 7.90 -0.98 -4.59
N LYS A 9 6.82 -0.19 -4.48
CA LYS A 9 6.91 1.22 -4.10
C LYS A 9 7.09 1.39 -2.59
N SER A 10 7.60 2.55 -2.22
CA SER A 10 7.64 2.97 -0.82
C SER A 10 6.22 3.27 -0.32
N ALA A 11 5.95 2.96 0.95
CA ALA A 11 4.74 3.33 1.69
C ALA A 11 4.22 4.75 1.36
N ARG A 12 5.13 5.72 1.36
CA ARG A 12 4.83 7.14 1.12
C ARG A 12 4.37 7.45 -0.30
N GLU A 13 4.98 6.81 -1.30
CA GLU A 13 4.55 6.96 -2.69
C GLU A 13 3.15 6.36 -2.88
N ALA A 14 2.96 5.14 -2.37
CA ALA A 14 1.67 4.45 -2.41
C ALA A 14 0.56 5.26 -1.76
N PHE A 15 0.83 5.82 -0.58
CA PHE A 15 -0.09 6.72 0.12
C PHE A 15 -0.44 7.96 -0.70
N THR A 16 0.56 8.62 -1.31
CA THR A 16 0.34 9.81 -2.12
C THR A 16 -0.56 9.53 -3.32
N ILE A 17 -0.34 8.40 -4.00
CA ILE A 17 -1.15 7.98 -5.15
C ILE A 17 -2.59 7.71 -4.72
N LEU A 18 -2.81 6.95 -3.65
CA LEU A 18 -4.14 6.63 -3.15
C LEU A 18 -4.88 7.87 -2.64
N ASN A 19 -4.19 8.77 -1.93
CA ASN A 19 -4.75 10.04 -1.48
C ASN A 19 -5.15 10.94 -2.66
N ASN A 20 -4.35 10.98 -3.73
CA ASN A 20 -4.67 11.73 -4.95
C ASN A 20 -5.89 11.16 -5.69
N LEU A 21 -6.15 9.86 -5.54
CA LEU A 21 -7.37 9.20 -6.03
C LEU A 21 -8.59 9.40 -5.11
N GLY A 22 -8.42 10.06 -3.96
CA GLY A 22 -9.46 10.21 -2.94
C GLY A 22 -9.78 8.91 -2.20
N LEU A 23 -8.82 7.98 -2.15
CA LEU A 23 -8.96 6.69 -1.46
C LEU A 23 -8.35 6.76 -0.07
N LYS A 24 -8.91 5.99 0.87
CA LYS A 24 -8.33 5.83 2.20
C LYS A 24 -7.40 4.62 2.16
N CYS A 25 -6.26 4.73 2.83
CA CYS A 25 -5.37 3.59 2.94
C CYS A 25 -4.75 3.47 4.32
N SER A 26 -4.55 2.22 4.74
CA SER A 26 -3.93 1.87 6.02
C SER A 26 -2.58 1.24 5.75
N LEU A 27 -1.53 1.80 6.34
CA LEU A 27 -0.20 1.23 6.25
C LEU A 27 0.00 0.21 7.37
N ILE A 28 0.27 -1.04 7.01
CA ILE A 28 0.60 -2.12 7.93
C ILE A 28 2.08 -2.45 7.77
N GLY A 29 2.85 -2.22 8.83
CA GLY A 29 4.30 -2.41 8.84
C GLY A 29 5.09 -1.15 8.48
N SER A 30 6.36 -1.36 8.16
CA SER A 30 7.30 -0.33 7.74
C SER A 30 8.08 -0.85 6.53
N GLY A 31 8.47 0.01 5.59
CA GLY A 31 9.33 -0.39 4.45
C GLY A 31 8.61 -0.41 3.10
N SER A 32 8.94 -1.42 2.28
CA SER A 32 8.45 -1.53 0.89
C SER A 32 7.11 -2.26 0.83
N VAL A 33 6.21 -1.79 -0.04
CA VAL A 33 4.91 -2.42 -0.27
C VAL A 33 5.13 -3.78 -0.93
N ILE A 34 4.77 -4.84 -0.19
CA ILE A 34 4.84 -6.21 -0.70
C ILE A 34 3.51 -6.69 -1.25
N ARG A 35 2.41 -6.15 -0.69
CA ARG A 35 1.06 -6.56 -1.01
C ARG A 35 0.07 -5.45 -0.69
N THR A 36 -1.03 -5.43 -1.43
CA THR A 36 -2.13 -4.50 -1.21
C THR A 36 -3.45 -5.26 -1.24
N ILE A 37 -4.43 -4.79 -0.46
CA ILE A 37 -5.79 -5.32 -0.46
C ILE A 37 -6.73 -4.12 -0.56
N PRO A 38 -7.57 -4.00 -1.59
CA PRO A 38 -7.69 -4.87 -2.78
C PRO A 38 -6.41 -4.95 -3.65
N GLU A 39 -6.33 -5.96 -4.53
CA GLU A 39 -5.16 -6.19 -5.42
C GLU A 39 -5.13 -5.23 -6.62
N HIS A 40 -3.95 -5.05 -7.21
CA HIS A 40 -3.79 -4.20 -8.39
C HIS A 40 -4.74 -4.62 -9.52
N GLY A 41 -5.30 -3.65 -10.21
CA GLY A 41 -6.28 -3.88 -11.27
C GLY A 41 -7.71 -4.17 -10.80
N GLN A 42 -7.95 -4.38 -9.49
CA GLN A 42 -9.32 -4.47 -8.99
C GLN A 42 -10.06 -3.13 -9.06
N ALA A 43 -11.38 -3.21 -9.17
CA ALA A 43 -12.26 -2.06 -9.14
C ALA A 43 -12.43 -1.57 -7.70
N VAL A 44 -12.02 -0.33 -7.45
CA VAL A 44 -12.18 0.37 -6.18
C VAL A 44 -13.05 1.60 -6.34
N LEU A 45 -13.81 1.91 -5.30
CA LEU A 45 -14.68 3.09 -5.23
C LEU A 45 -13.95 4.25 -4.55
N LEU A 46 -14.34 5.48 -4.87
CA LEU A 46 -13.82 6.66 -4.20
C LEU A 46 -14.17 6.60 -2.70
N GLY A 47 -13.19 6.84 -1.83
CA GLY A 47 -13.35 6.69 -0.38
C GLY A 47 -13.25 5.25 0.16
N ASP A 48 -12.98 4.26 -0.70
CA ASP A 48 -12.76 2.88 -0.28
C ASP A 48 -11.47 2.72 0.52
N TYR A 49 -11.37 1.63 1.28
CA TYR A 49 -10.27 1.38 2.22
C TYR A 49 -9.28 0.36 1.64
N VAL A 50 -8.04 0.82 1.43
CA VAL A 50 -6.96 -0.01 0.88
C VAL A 50 -5.94 -0.32 1.97
N GLU A 51 -5.74 -1.59 2.29
CA GLU A 51 -4.68 -2.04 3.18
C GLU A 51 -3.37 -2.20 2.39
N LEU A 52 -2.36 -1.43 2.80
CA LEU A 52 -1.00 -1.48 2.28
C LEU A 52 -0.16 -2.33 3.24
N ILE A 53 0.16 -3.55 2.82
CA ILE A 53 1.02 -4.45 3.59
C ILE A 53 2.45 -4.20 3.15
N THR A 54 3.23 -3.66 4.07
CA THR A 54 4.66 -3.41 3.89
C THR A 54 5.47 -4.38 4.73
N ARG A 55 6.65 -4.74 4.23
CA ARG A 55 7.59 -5.54 4.98
C ARG A 55 8.91 -4.80 5.05
N ASP A 56 9.40 -4.66 6.28
CA ASP A 56 10.73 -4.17 6.53
C ASP A 56 11.68 -5.36 6.45
N SER A 57 12.71 -5.23 5.62
CA SER A 57 13.77 -6.24 5.50
C SER A 57 14.80 -6.13 6.64
N LYS A 58 14.51 -5.39 7.72
CA LYS A 58 15.41 -5.12 8.85
C LYS A 58 14.76 -5.48 10.20
N LYS A 59 14.31 -6.73 10.32
CA LYS A 59 14.28 -7.43 11.62
C LYS A 59 14.95 -8.79 11.49
N GLU A 60 16.27 -8.74 11.44
CA GLU A 60 17.13 -9.71 12.11
C GLU A 60 17.61 -8.97 13.36
N ASP A 61 16.83 -9.08 14.44
CA ASP A 61 17.27 -8.63 15.77
C ASP A 61 18.59 -9.36 16.05
N SER A 62 19.69 -8.60 16.09
CA SER A 62 21.02 -9.05 16.47
C SER A 62 20.95 -9.93 17.71
N ASN A 63 21.40 -11.19 17.60
CA ASN A 63 21.65 -12.07 18.73
C ASN A 63 23.15 -12.14 19.03
#